data_AF-A0A951K794-F1
#
_entry.id   AF-A0A951K794-F1
#
_cell.length_a   1.000
_cell.length_b   1.000
_cell.length_c   1.000
_cell.angle_alpha   90.00
_cell.angle_beta   90.00
_cell.angle_gamma   90.00
#
_symmetry.space_group_name_H-M   'P 1'
#
loop_
_entity.id
_entity.type
_entity.pdbx_description
1 polymer ?
#
loop_
_entity_poly.entity_id
_entity_poly.type
_entity_poly.pdbx_seq_one_letter_code
_entity_poly.pdbx_strand_id
1 'polypeptide(L)'
;MTTLVVLDQGESISISFDDLLKYHGRSSIAGVAHAFKAMERAFPLLSPGGPPERYDITVESGFPGGGARDAFEMVTRAVTGDRYRLASEPARVEAPEAPGGHFFFRLGYRETVVELVARAGLVP
;
A
#
# COMPACT_ATOMS: atom_id res chain seq x y z
N MET A 1 -0.44 -12.85 -15.02
CA MET A 1 -0.01 -12.43 -13.66
C MET A 1 -0.65 -11.07 -13.38
N THR A 2 -1.15 -10.84 -12.17
CA THR A 2 -1.80 -9.57 -11.81
C THR A 2 -0.76 -8.46 -11.61
N THR A 3 -1.04 -7.26 -12.10
CA THR A 3 -0.20 -6.07 -11.91
C THR A 3 -1.01 -4.94 -11.28
N LEU A 4 -0.32 -4.03 -10.58
CA LEU A 4 -0.87 -2.76 -10.16
C LEU A 4 -0.66 -1.75 -11.28
N VAL A 5 -1.70 -1.02 -11.65
CA VAL A 5 -1.61 0.04 -12.65
C VAL A 5 -1.84 1.38 -11.96
N VAL A 6 -0.95 2.33 -12.22
CA VAL A 6 -1.03 3.73 -11.78
C VAL A 6 -0.69 4.64 -12.96
N LEU A 7 -1.10 5.90 -12.88
CA LEU A 7 -0.62 6.93 -13.78
C LEU A 7 0.62 7.61 -13.19
N ASP A 8 1.53 8.03 -14.07
CA ASP A 8 2.64 8.92 -13.80
C ASP A 8 2.56 10.07 -14.80
N GLN A 9 1.93 11.17 -14.38
CA GLN A 9 1.71 12.35 -15.24
C GLN A 9 0.89 12.01 -16.51
N GLY A 10 -0.18 11.26 -16.33
CA GLY A 10 -1.08 10.81 -17.39
C GLY A 10 -0.64 9.51 -18.10
N GLU A 11 0.61 9.08 -17.93
CA GLU A 11 1.13 7.87 -18.58
C GLU A 11 0.95 6.64 -17.69
N SER A 12 0.46 5.55 -18.27
CA SER A 12 0.18 4.32 -17.52
C SER A 12 1.44 3.52 -17.24
N ILE A 13 1.67 3.18 -15.97
CA ILE A 13 2.74 2.27 -15.53
C ILE A 13 2.12 1.02 -14.92
N SER A 14 2.54 -0.16 -15.39
CA SER A 14 2.14 -1.45 -14.84
C SER A 14 3.29 -2.05 -14.02
N ILE A 15 3.01 -2.38 -12.75
CA ILE A 15 4.01 -2.86 -11.78
C ILE A 15 3.59 -4.24 -11.28
N SER A 16 4.44 -5.25 -11.51
CA SER A 16 4.21 -6.59 -11.02
C SER A 16 4.73 -6.79 -9.60
N PHE A 17 4.32 -7.87 -8.94
CA PHE A 17 4.89 -8.27 -7.66
C PHE A 17 6.41 -8.55 -7.77
N ASP A 18 6.86 -9.15 -8.88
CA ASP A 18 8.29 -9.40 -9.12
C ASP A 18 9.08 -8.10 -9.24
N ASP A 19 8.49 -7.04 -9.78
CA ASP A 19 9.13 -5.72 -9.84
C ASP A 19 9.28 -5.12 -8.43
N LEU A 20 8.29 -5.29 -7.56
CA LEU A 20 8.41 -4.92 -6.15
C LEU A 20 9.53 -5.69 -5.44
N LEU A 21 9.68 -6.99 -5.73
CA LEU A 21 10.76 -7.81 -5.17
C LEU A 21 12.14 -7.36 -5.68
N LYS A 22 12.24 -6.92 -6.94
CA LYS A 22 13.49 -6.35 -7.48
C LYS A 22 13.88 -5.05 -6.77
N TYR A 23 12.90 -4.21 -6.44
CA TYR A 23 13.13 -2.95 -5.72
C TYR A 23 13.48 -3.17 -4.24
N HIS A 24 12.71 -4.00 -3.54
CA HIS A 24 12.88 -4.21 -2.10
C HIS A 24 14.06 -5.14 -1.75
N GLY A 25 14.23 -6.21 -2.52
CA GLY A 25 15.10 -7.33 -2.17
C GLY A 25 14.34 -8.51 -1.54
N ARG A 26 15.11 -9.46 -0.98
CA ARG A 26 14.58 -10.80 -0.58
C ARG A 26 14.25 -10.95 0.91
N SER A 27 14.48 -9.94 1.73
CA SER A 27 14.03 -9.91 3.12
C SER A 27 12.59 -9.40 3.20
N SER A 28 11.90 -9.62 4.33
CA SER A 28 10.60 -8.99 4.64
C SER A 28 9.51 -9.06 3.55
N ILE A 29 9.55 -10.10 2.71
CA ILE A 29 8.66 -10.28 1.54
C ILE A 29 7.18 -10.28 1.95
N ALA A 30 6.87 -10.76 3.16
CA ALA A 30 5.51 -10.70 3.69
C ALA A 30 4.96 -9.26 3.70
N GLY A 31 5.77 -8.26 4.06
CA GLY A 31 5.36 -6.85 4.01
C GLY A 31 5.08 -6.37 2.59
N VAL A 32 5.91 -6.75 1.62
CA VAL A 32 5.71 -6.45 0.19
C VAL A 32 4.37 -7.04 -0.28
N ALA A 33 4.09 -8.29 0.08
CA ALA A 33 2.85 -8.98 -0.31
C ALA A 33 1.61 -8.31 0.29
N HIS A 34 1.66 -7.88 1.56
CA HIS A 34 0.56 -7.18 2.20
C HIS A 34 0.28 -5.82 1.53
N ALA A 35 1.32 -5.03 1.25
CA ALA A 35 1.16 -3.74 0.57
C ALA A 35 0.66 -3.92 -0.88
N PHE A 36 1.17 -4.91 -1.62
CA PHE A 36 0.67 -5.25 -2.97
C PHE A 36 -0.83 -5.56 -2.93
N LYS A 37 -1.27 -6.42 -2.00
CA LYS A 37 -2.69 -6.78 -1.85
C LYS A 37 -3.54 -5.63 -1.35
N ALA A 38 -3.00 -4.76 -0.48
CA ALA A 38 -3.69 -3.56 -0.06
C ALA A 38 -3.98 -2.65 -1.27
N MET A 39 -2.97 -2.36 -2.10
CA MET A 39 -3.13 -1.55 -3.32
C MET A 39 -4.07 -2.19 -4.34
N GLU A 40 -3.94 -3.50 -4.58
CA GLU A 40 -4.80 -4.27 -5.49
C GLU A 40 -6.29 -4.11 -5.13
N ARG A 41 -6.61 -4.03 -3.83
CA ARG A 41 -7.97 -3.84 -3.34
C ARG A 41 -8.39 -2.37 -3.21
N ALA A 42 -7.45 -1.49 -2.90
CA ALA A 42 -7.74 -0.07 -2.68
C ALA A 42 -7.97 0.70 -3.97
N PHE A 43 -7.17 0.47 -5.01
CA PHE A 43 -7.19 1.32 -6.22
C PHE A 43 -8.56 1.37 -6.91
N PRO A 44 -9.30 0.25 -7.09
CA PRO A 44 -10.64 0.32 -7.68
C PRO A 44 -11.67 1.08 -6.83
N LEU A 45 -11.45 1.17 -5.52
CA LEU A 45 -12.31 1.90 -4.58
C LEU A 45 -11.94 3.38 -4.53
N LEU A 46 -10.66 3.69 -4.67
CA LEU A 46 -10.12 5.05 -4.69
C LEU A 46 -10.40 5.76 -6.02
N SER A 47 -10.27 5.03 -7.13
CA SER A 47 -10.44 5.56 -8.48
C SER A 47 -11.25 4.57 -9.34
N PRO A 48 -12.60 4.59 -9.23
CA PRO A 48 -13.45 3.65 -9.97
C PRO A 48 -13.41 3.79 -11.50
N GLY A 49 -12.98 4.97 -12.00
CA GLY A 49 -12.92 5.28 -13.43
C GLY A 49 -11.62 4.88 -14.12
N GLY A 50 -10.61 4.40 -13.40
CA GLY A 50 -9.31 4.03 -13.97
C GLY A 50 -8.16 4.10 -12.96
N PRO A 51 -6.92 3.85 -13.39
CA PRO A 51 -5.76 3.89 -12.52
C PRO A 51 -5.60 5.26 -11.81
N PRO A 52 -5.27 5.29 -10.52
CA PRO A 52 -5.01 6.55 -9.81
C PRO A 52 -3.66 7.16 -10.25
N GLU A 53 -3.56 8.49 -10.18
CA GLU A 53 -2.29 9.21 -10.29
C GLU A 53 -1.41 8.95 -9.07
N ARG A 54 -0.20 8.42 -9.30
CA ARG A 54 0.66 7.96 -8.19
C ARG A 54 1.05 9.09 -7.24
N TYR A 55 1.27 10.29 -7.78
CA TYR A 55 1.69 11.47 -6.99
C TYR A 55 0.59 12.08 -6.12
N ASP A 56 -0.66 11.63 -6.28
CA ASP A 56 -1.80 12.10 -5.49
C ASP A 56 -2.21 11.10 -4.38
N ILE A 57 -1.56 9.92 -4.32
CA ILE A 57 -1.90 8.87 -3.35
C ILE A 57 -1.26 9.18 -1.99
N THR A 58 -2.03 9.15 -0.90
CA THR A 58 -1.47 9.19 0.46
C THR A 58 -1.48 7.80 1.08
N VAL A 59 -0.54 7.53 1.97
CA VAL A 59 -0.42 6.25 2.66
C VAL A 59 -0.20 6.50 4.14
N GLU A 60 -1.04 5.88 4.96
CA GLU A 60 -0.84 5.75 6.40
C GLU A 60 -0.78 4.27 6.76
N SER A 61 0.34 3.83 7.33
CA SER A 61 0.58 2.41 7.63
C SER A 61 0.49 2.14 9.13
N GLY A 62 -0.37 1.21 9.52
CA GLY A 62 -0.37 0.65 10.88
C GLY A 62 0.82 -0.28 11.15
N PHE A 63 1.52 -0.70 10.09
CA PHE A 63 2.63 -1.65 10.16
C PHE A 63 3.96 -0.96 9.81
N PRO A 64 5.00 -1.02 10.67
CA PRO A 64 6.27 -0.34 10.42
C PRO A 64 7.24 -1.12 9.51
N GLY A 65 6.82 -2.23 8.88
CA GLY A 65 7.71 -3.10 8.13
C GLY A 65 8.25 -2.49 6.83
N GLY A 66 9.57 -2.56 6.63
CA GLY A 66 10.27 -2.01 5.47
C GLY A 66 9.76 -2.53 4.12
N GLY A 67 9.39 -3.81 4.01
CA GLY A 67 8.85 -4.36 2.77
C GLY A 67 7.52 -3.73 2.35
N ALA A 68 6.66 -3.36 3.31
CA ALA A 68 5.43 -2.64 3.00
C ALA A 68 5.74 -1.20 2.55
N ARG A 69 6.62 -0.51 3.30
CA ARG A 69 7.09 0.84 2.96
C ARG A 69 7.66 0.93 1.54
N ASP A 70 8.53 -0.01 1.16
CA ASP A 70 9.19 -0.01 -0.14
C ASP A 70 8.22 -0.33 -1.28
N ALA A 71 7.26 -1.23 -1.05
CA ALA A 71 6.19 -1.50 -2.01
C ALA A 71 5.31 -0.26 -2.25
N PHE A 72 4.92 0.44 -1.19
CA PHE A 72 4.19 1.70 -1.31
C PHE A 72 5.03 2.77 -2.02
N GLU A 73 6.31 2.92 -1.68
CA GLU A 73 7.20 3.88 -2.35
C GLU A 73 7.31 3.60 -3.85
N MET A 74 7.62 2.36 -4.23
CA MET A 74 7.81 2.01 -5.64
C MET A 74 6.57 2.33 -6.49
N VAL A 75 5.37 2.05 -5.96
CA VAL A 75 4.13 2.28 -6.71
C VAL A 75 3.70 3.75 -6.66
N THR A 76 3.74 4.38 -5.48
CA THR A 76 3.04 5.66 -5.22
C THR A 76 3.94 6.88 -5.06
N ARG A 77 5.26 6.71 -4.91
CA ARG A 77 6.19 7.79 -4.52
C ARG A 77 5.79 8.51 -3.22
N ALA A 78 4.98 7.88 -2.38
CA ALA A 78 4.46 8.54 -1.18
C ALA A 78 5.55 8.77 -0.14
N VAL A 79 6.62 7.95 -0.08
CA VAL A 79 7.71 8.15 0.89
C VAL A 79 8.57 9.32 0.46
N THR A 80 9.04 9.32 -0.78
CA THR A 80 9.86 10.42 -1.30
C THR A 80 9.08 11.72 -1.47
N GLY A 81 7.77 11.64 -1.68
CA GLY A 81 6.87 12.78 -1.81
C GLY A 81 6.17 13.21 -0.52
N ASP A 82 6.67 12.82 0.67
CA ASP A 82 6.16 13.24 1.99
C ASP A 82 4.65 13.01 2.22
N ARG A 83 4.13 11.92 1.65
CA ARG A 83 2.72 11.47 1.73
C ARG A 83 2.57 10.10 2.40
N TYR A 84 3.67 9.54 2.93
CA TYR A 84 3.69 8.30 3.70
C TYR A 84 3.95 8.60 5.18
N ARG A 85 3.10 8.07 6.05
CA ARG A 85 3.32 8.14 7.51
C ARG A 85 2.95 6.83 8.20
N LEU A 86 3.51 6.60 9.38
CA LEU A 86 3.00 5.56 10.27
C LEU A 86 1.73 6.08 10.95
N ALA A 87 0.78 5.18 11.17
CA ALA A 87 -0.46 5.52 11.84
C ALA A 87 -0.21 5.82 13.32
N SER A 88 -0.65 6.97 13.79
CA SER A 88 -0.71 7.28 15.22
C SER A 88 -1.99 6.73 15.86
N GLU A 89 -3.07 6.65 15.06
CA GLU A 89 -4.37 6.18 15.50
C GLU A 89 -4.62 4.72 15.08
N PRO A 90 -5.26 3.90 15.93
CA PRO A 90 -5.60 2.52 15.61
C PRO A 90 -6.57 2.43 14.43
N ALA A 91 -6.69 1.25 13.81
CA ALA A 91 -7.70 0.96 12.80
C ALA A 91 -9.13 1.18 13.34
N ARG A 92 -10.08 1.48 12.44
CA ARG A 92 -11.50 1.65 12.82
C ARG A 92 -12.15 0.33 13.23
N VAL A 93 -11.59 -0.77 12.75
CA VAL A 93 -11.95 -2.13 13.15
C VAL A 93 -10.70 -2.84 13.67
N GLU A 94 -10.88 -3.82 14.54
CA GLU A 94 -9.77 -4.57 15.14
C GLU A 94 -8.85 -5.16 14.07
N ALA A 95 -7.56 -4.80 14.14
CA ALA A 95 -6.53 -5.19 13.20
C ALA A 95 -5.56 -6.19 13.84
N PRO A 96 -5.16 -7.27 13.14
CA PRO A 96 -4.19 -8.22 13.67
C PRO A 96 -2.89 -7.52 14.09
N GLU A 97 -2.35 -7.95 15.23
CA GLU A 97 -1.03 -7.50 15.69
C GLU A 97 0.07 -7.87 14.71
N ALA A 98 1.10 -7.03 14.67
CA ALA A 98 2.30 -7.22 13.88
C ALA A 98 3.51 -6.79 14.72
N PRO A 99 4.73 -7.26 14.40
CA PRO A 99 5.93 -6.75 15.06
C PRO A 99 6.02 -5.21 14.95
N GLY A 100 5.81 -4.54 16.07
CA GLY A 100 5.85 -3.07 16.18
C GLY A 100 4.60 -2.33 15.65
N GLY A 101 3.46 -2.98 15.41
CA GLY A 101 2.25 -2.32 14.96
C GLY A 101 1.08 -3.27 14.69
N HIS A 102 0.26 -2.95 13.69
CA HIS A 102 -0.90 -3.75 13.27
C HIS A 102 -1.02 -3.83 11.74
N PHE A 103 -1.55 -4.94 11.22
CA PHE A 103 -1.76 -5.15 9.78
C PHE A 103 -3.00 -4.40 9.25
N PHE A 104 -2.90 -3.08 9.22
CA PHE A 104 -3.83 -2.22 8.48
C PHE A 104 -3.11 -1.10 7.72
N PHE A 105 -3.77 -0.60 6.68
CA PHE A 105 -3.30 0.51 5.87
C PHE A 105 -4.46 1.44 5.53
N ARG A 106 -4.23 2.75 5.49
CA ARG A 106 -5.15 3.73 4.91
C ARG A 106 -4.51 4.31 3.67
N LEU A 107 -5.18 4.17 2.55
CA LEU A 107 -4.76 4.79 1.30
C LEU A 107 -5.76 5.90 0.96
N GLY A 108 -5.26 7.08 0.67
CA GLY A 108 -6.06 8.22 0.20
C GLY A 108 -5.78 8.53 -1.25
N TYR A 109 -6.79 9.04 -1.95
CA TYR A 109 -6.68 9.59 -3.30
C TYR A 109 -7.76 10.65 -3.47
N ARG A 110 -7.35 11.92 -3.66
CA ARG A 110 -8.25 13.08 -3.68
C ARG A 110 -9.12 13.11 -2.40
N GLU A 111 -10.44 13.08 -2.52
CA GLU A 111 -11.38 13.13 -1.38
C GLU A 111 -11.71 11.74 -0.82
N THR A 112 -11.22 10.66 -1.44
CA THR A 112 -11.54 9.29 -1.03
C THR A 112 -10.43 8.70 -0.18
N VAL A 113 -10.81 8.06 0.93
CA VAL A 113 -9.88 7.28 1.77
C VAL A 113 -10.45 5.88 1.98
N VAL A 114 -9.60 4.88 1.80
CA VAL A 114 -9.93 3.46 2.01
C VAL A 114 -9.03 2.92 3.12
N GLU A 115 -9.63 2.35 4.15
CA GLU A 115 -8.93 1.59 5.19
C GLU A 115 -9.02 0.09 4.86
N LEU A 116 -7.88 -0.58 4.85
CA LEU A 116 -7.78 -2.02 4.65
C LEU A 116 -7.20 -2.64 5.91
N VAL A 117 -7.88 -3.65 6.42
CA VAL A 117 -7.46 -4.43 7.58
C VAL A 117 -7.28 -5.88 7.15
N ALA A 118 -6.17 -6.50 7.54
CA ALA A 118 -5.95 -7.91 7.30
C ALA A 118 -7.02 -8.75 8.01
N ARG A 119 -7.56 -9.75 7.31
CA ARG A 119 -8.50 -10.68 7.94
C ARG A 119 -7.81 -11.45 9.07
N ALA A 120 -8.49 -11.60 10.20
CA ALA A 120 -8.02 -12.43 11.31
C ALA A 120 -7.60 -13.84 10.82
N GLY A 121 -6.48 -14.33 11.35
CA GLY A 121 -5.91 -15.64 11.01
C GLY A 121 -5.10 -15.71 9.70
N LEU A 122 -4.94 -14.60 8.96
CA LEU A 122 -4.04 -14.55 7.79
C LEU A 122 -2.56 -14.33 8.14
N VAL A 123 -2.31 -13.81 9.33
CA VAL A 123 -0.98 -13.48 9.86
C VAL A 123 -0.86 -14.15 11.24
N PRO A 124 0.33 -14.70 11.58
CA PRO A 124 0.53 -15.51 12.78
C PRO A 124 0.29 -14.77 14.08
#